data_AF-A0A8T3YQJ9-F1
#
_entry.id   AF-A0A8T3YQJ9-F1
#
_cell.length_a   1.000
_cell.length_b   1.000
_cell.length_c   1.000
_cell.angle_alpha   90.00
_cell.angle_beta   90.00
_cell.angle_gamma   90.00
#
_symmetry.space_group_name_H-M   'P 1'
#
loop_
_entity.id
_entity.type
_entity.pdbx_description
1 polymer ?
#
loop_
_entity_poly.entity_id
_entity_poly.type
_entity_poly.pdbx_seq_one_letter_code
_entity_poly.pdbx_strand_id
1 'polypeptide(L)'
;MEFWQYLLILLVCFLGIISGFFISLIAPEELRKGKTYFEWLARIIVFLIVLFFILMQERLTVFVAVFMIIIIAIIIISKAYLDYLYSLSSIIIFTISNNQKSLIIESSLVFILGIITASLFMIRFEKNEVVQGPKLRIFFQLTARYILFVVIGVLFFVFG
;
A
#
# COMPACT_ATOMS: atom_id res chain seq x y z
N MET A 1 14.46 15.79 -7.42
CA MET A 1 13.69 16.05 -6.19
C MET A 1 14.67 16.08 -5.03
N GLU A 2 14.48 16.94 -4.02
CA GLU A 2 15.38 16.92 -2.86
C GLU A 2 15.14 15.66 -2.01
N PHE A 3 16.21 15.03 -1.52
CA PHE A 3 16.17 13.83 -0.69
C PHE A 3 15.18 13.96 0.48
N TRP A 4 15.13 15.12 1.12
CA TRP A 4 14.24 15.37 2.24
C TRP A 4 12.77 15.30 1.88
N GLN A 5 12.38 15.82 0.71
CA GLN A 5 11.00 15.72 0.23
C GLN A 5 10.63 14.25 0.04
N TYR A 6 11.51 13.50 -0.62
CA TYR A 6 11.28 12.08 -0.86
C TYR A 6 11.15 11.26 0.42
N LEU A 7 12.03 11.50 1.39
CA LEU A 7 11.98 10.86 2.71
C LEU A 7 10.68 11.20 3.45
N LEU A 8 10.21 12.45 3.39
CA LEU A 8 8.95 12.85 4.00
C LEU A 8 7.76 12.15 3.34
N ILE A 9 7.75 12.01 2.01
CA ILE A 9 6.70 11.27 1.30
C ILE A 9 6.68 9.79 1.71
N LEU A 10 7.85 9.16 1.84
CA LEU A 10 7.97 7.80 2.36
C LEU A 10 7.35 7.66 3.75
N LEU A 11 7.68 8.59 4.65
CA LEU A 11 7.13 8.60 6.01
C LEU A 11 5.62 8.81 5.99
N VAL A 12 5.11 9.72 5.15
CA VAL A 12 3.67 9.93 4.98
C VAL A 12 2.99 8.66 4.49
N CYS A 13 3.48 8.00 3.45
CA CYS A 13 2.91 6.72 2.99
C CYS A 13 2.88 5.69 4.11
N PHE A 14 3.99 5.57 4.86
CA PHE A 14 4.12 4.62 5.97
C PHE A 14 3.18 4.91 7.14
N LEU A 15 2.90 6.19 7.43
CA LEU A 15 1.92 6.59 8.44
C LEU A 15 0.54 5.99 8.17
N GLY A 16 0.18 5.70 6.91
CA GLY A 16 -1.08 5.06 6.57
C GLY A 16 -1.26 3.71 7.27
N ILE A 17 -0.20 2.90 7.33
CA ILE A 17 -0.21 1.61 8.03
C ILE A 17 -0.41 1.82 9.54
N ILE A 18 0.30 2.79 10.11
CA ILE A 18 0.20 3.11 11.54
C ILE A 18 -1.23 3.56 11.87
N SER A 19 -1.80 4.45 11.07
CA SER A 19 -3.17 4.93 11.21
C SER A 19 -4.18 3.80 11.09
N GLY A 20 -4.06 2.92 10.09
CA GLY A 20 -4.96 1.77 9.94
C GLY A 20 -4.87 0.78 11.12
N PHE A 21 -3.67 0.58 11.67
CA PHE A 21 -3.51 -0.20 12.88
C PHE A 21 -4.25 0.45 14.07
N PHE A 22 -4.09 1.74 14.32
CA PHE A 22 -4.82 2.40 15.40
C PHE A 22 -6.34 2.37 15.22
N ILE A 23 -6.83 2.60 14.00
CA ILE A 23 -8.26 2.48 13.67
C ILE A 23 -8.77 1.09 14.03
N SER A 24 -7.99 0.05 13.71
CA SER A 24 -8.37 -1.33 14.03
C SER A 24 -8.44 -1.66 15.50
N LEU A 25 -7.72 -0.91 16.34
CA LEU A 25 -7.76 -1.07 17.79
C LEU A 25 -8.94 -0.34 18.42
N ILE A 26 -9.40 0.74 17.80
CA ILE A 26 -10.49 1.59 18.33
C ILE A 26 -11.85 1.00 17.99
N ALA A 27 -12.04 0.50 16.77
CA ALA A 27 -13.33 0.01 16.28
C ALA A 27 -13.23 -1.40 15.63
N PRO A 28 -12.84 -2.43 16.39
CA PRO A 28 -12.70 -3.79 15.85
C PRO A 28 -14.05 -4.39 15.36
N GLU A 29 -15.17 -4.01 15.97
CA GLU A 29 -16.50 -4.51 15.59
C GLU A 29 -16.91 -4.04 14.19
N GLU A 30 -16.60 -2.78 13.86
CA GLU A 30 -16.89 -2.20 12.55
C GLU A 30 -16.04 -2.84 11.45
N LEU A 31 -14.77 -3.12 11.75
CA LEU A 31 -13.87 -3.79 10.82
C LEU A 31 -14.33 -5.19 10.45
N ARG A 32 -14.81 -5.99 11.41
CA ARG A 32 -15.30 -7.35 11.15
C ARG A 32 -16.47 -7.36 10.16
N LYS A 33 -17.46 -6.48 10.36
CA LYS A 33 -18.60 -6.33 9.45
C LYS A 33 -18.17 -5.70 8.11
N GLY A 34 -17.20 -4.81 8.15
CA GLY A 34 -16.68 -4.04 7.03
C GLY A 34 -15.74 -4.79 6.08
N LYS A 35 -15.31 -6.01 6.39
CA LYS A 35 -14.23 -6.71 5.68
C LYS A 35 -14.36 -6.67 4.16
N THR A 36 -15.51 -7.06 3.61
CA THR A 36 -15.74 -7.11 2.16
C THR A 36 -15.63 -5.71 1.53
N TYR A 37 -16.08 -4.67 2.25
CA TYR A 37 -15.95 -3.28 1.81
C TYR A 37 -14.48 -2.85 1.76
N PHE A 38 -13.68 -3.19 2.77
CA PHE A 38 -12.24 -2.91 2.77
C PHE A 38 -11.51 -3.66 1.64
N GLU A 39 -11.88 -4.91 1.34
CA GLU A 39 -11.31 -5.65 0.21
C GLU A 39 -11.63 -4.99 -1.14
N TRP A 40 -12.88 -4.53 -1.34
CA TRP A 40 -13.26 -3.77 -2.54
C TRP A 40 -12.57 -2.42 -2.61
N LEU A 41 -12.48 -1.69 -1.50
CA LEU A 41 -11.81 -0.39 -1.44
C LEU A 41 -10.32 -0.53 -1.77
N ALA A 42 -9.65 -1.57 -1.26
CA ALA A 42 -8.26 -1.87 -1.62
C ALA A 42 -8.11 -2.06 -3.14
N ARG A 43 -8.99 -2.84 -3.77
CA ARG A 43 -8.99 -3.07 -5.22
C ARG A 43 -9.18 -1.79 -6.01
N ILE A 44 -10.14 -0.95 -5.59
CA ILE A 44 -10.41 0.33 -6.22
C ILE A 44 -9.20 1.25 -6.11
N ILE A 45 -8.59 1.38 -4.93
CA ILE A 45 -7.42 2.24 -4.76
C ILE A 45 -6.23 1.76 -5.57
N VAL A 46 -5.95 0.46 -5.58
CA VAL A 46 -4.87 -0.06 -6.43
C VAL A 46 -5.18 0.16 -7.91
N PHE A 47 -6.43 -0.05 -8.35
CA PHE A 47 -6.83 0.28 -9.70
C PHE A 47 -6.63 1.77 -10.01
N LEU A 48 -6.94 2.67 -9.09
CA LEU A 48 -6.70 4.10 -9.26
C LEU A 48 -5.20 4.43 -9.34
N ILE A 49 -4.35 3.82 -8.52
CA ILE A 49 -2.90 3.98 -8.59
C ILE A 49 -2.38 3.53 -9.97
N VAL A 50 -2.83 2.36 -10.42
CA VAL A 50 -2.46 1.79 -11.72
C VAL A 50 -2.96 2.65 -12.89
N LEU A 51 -4.20 3.11 -12.83
CA LEU A 51 -4.80 3.98 -13.84
C LEU A 51 -4.07 5.32 -13.89
N PHE A 52 -3.79 5.90 -12.73
CA PHE A 52 -3.07 7.16 -12.62
C PHE A 52 -1.66 7.05 -13.23
N PHE A 53 -0.95 5.96 -12.94
CA PHE A 53 0.33 5.67 -13.59
C PHE A 53 0.23 5.67 -15.12
N ILE A 54 -0.76 4.95 -15.66
CA ILE A 54 -0.96 4.83 -17.11
C ILE A 54 -1.20 6.21 -17.73
N LEU A 55 -2.03 7.03 -17.09
CA LEU A 55 -2.37 8.38 -17.58
C LEU A 55 -1.19 9.36 -17.51
N MET A 56 -0.23 9.15 -16.62
CA MET A 56 0.95 10.02 -16.44
C MET A 56 2.12 9.65 -17.35
N GLN A 57 2.08 8.50 -18.03
CA GLN A 57 3.15 8.08 -18.93
C GLN A 57 2.91 8.59 -20.35
N GLU A 58 3.70 9.58 -20.78
CA GLU A 58 3.61 10.15 -22.13
C GLU A 58 3.89 9.13 -23.25
N ARG A 59 4.70 8.10 -22.95
CA ARG A 59 5.03 7.01 -23.87
C ARG A 59 4.80 5.66 -23.21
N LEU A 60 3.57 5.19 -23.28
CA LEU A 60 3.23 3.83 -22.85
C LEU A 60 3.88 2.82 -23.79
N THR A 61 4.92 2.11 -23.35
CA THR A 61 5.45 0.98 -24.12
C THR A 61 4.49 -0.21 -24.02
N VAL A 62 4.45 -1.04 -25.07
CA VAL A 62 3.61 -2.25 -25.09
C VAL A 62 3.90 -3.16 -23.89
N PHE A 63 5.17 -3.23 -23.47
CA PHE A 63 5.58 -3.99 -22.29
C PHE A 63 4.97 -3.46 -20.99
N VAL A 64 4.96 -2.13 -20.79
CA VAL A 64 4.32 -1.50 -19.62
C VAL A 64 2.82 -1.76 -19.62
N ALA A 65 2.17 -1.63 -20.78
CA ALA A 65 0.74 -1.91 -20.90
C ALA A 65 0.39 -3.37 -20.54
N VAL A 66 1.14 -4.34 -21.07
CA VAL A 66 0.94 -5.77 -20.78
C VAL A 66 1.20 -6.07 -19.29
N PHE A 67 2.27 -5.50 -18.71
CA PHE A 67 2.57 -5.67 -17.30
C PHE A 67 1.45 -5.13 -16.40
N MET A 68 0.87 -3.97 -16.74
CA MET A 68 -0.25 -3.40 -15.99
C MET A 68 -1.53 -4.24 -16.11
N ILE A 69 -1.82 -4.79 -17.29
CA ILE A 69 -2.95 -5.73 -17.47
C ILE A 69 -2.78 -6.96 -16.59
N ILE A 70 -1.56 -7.50 -16.51
CA ILE A 70 -1.24 -8.63 -15.64
C ILE A 70 -1.45 -8.26 -14.17
N ILE A 71 -0.99 -7.08 -13.74
CA ILE A 71 -1.22 -6.58 -12.36
C ILE A 71 -2.73 -6.48 -12.08
N ILE A 72 -3.51 -5.87 -12.96
CA ILE A 72 -4.97 -5.76 -12.83
C ILE A 72 -5.63 -7.13 -12.76
N ALA A 73 -5.22 -8.07 -13.62
CA ALA A 73 -5.75 -9.43 -13.62
C ALA A 73 -5.44 -10.15 -12.30
N ILE A 74 -4.21 -10.05 -11.81
CA ILE A 74 -3.81 -10.59 -10.50
C ILE A 74 -4.65 -9.96 -9.38
N ILE A 75 -4.89 -8.65 -9.46
CA ILE A 75 -5.71 -7.92 -8.47
C ILE A 75 -7.16 -8.41 -8.46
N ILE A 76 -7.73 -8.73 -9.61
CA ILE A 76 -9.14 -9.16 -9.69
C ILE A 76 -9.27 -10.62 -9.24
N ILE A 77 -8.33 -11.48 -9.61
CA ILE A 77 -8.46 -12.93 -9.51
C ILE A 77 -7.93 -13.49 -8.18
N SER A 78 -6.80 -12.98 -7.68
CA SER A 78 -6.20 -13.53 -6.47
C SER A 78 -6.94 -13.05 -5.22
N LYS A 79 -6.88 -13.80 -4.11
CA LYS A 79 -7.21 -13.32 -2.75
C LYS A 79 -5.97 -13.16 -1.86
N ALA A 80 -4.87 -13.84 -2.21
CA ALA A 80 -3.63 -13.87 -1.42
C ALA A 80 -2.73 -12.63 -1.62
N TYR A 81 -2.99 -11.86 -2.67
CA TYR A 81 -2.19 -10.72 -3.11
C TYR A 81 -2.32 -9.45 -2.25
N LEU A 82 -3.40 -9.26 -1.47
CA LEU A 82 -3.63 -8.04 -0.67
C LEU A 82 -2.47 -7.68 0.27
N ASP A 83 -1.75 -8.70 0.72
CA ASP A 83 -0.58 -8.54 1.61
C ASP A 83 0.64 -7.95 0.89
N TYR A 84 0.77 -8.21 -0.41
CA TYR A 84 1.88 -7.76 -1.23
C TYR A 84 1.55 -6.50 -2.01
N LEU A 85 0.27 -6.15 -2.12
CA LEU A 85 -0.19 -4.97 -2.86
C LEU A 85 0.39 -3.66 -2.35
N TYR A 86 0.47 -3.49 -1.03
CA TYR A 86 1.03 -2.28 -0.45
C TYR A 86 2.51 -2.14 -0.82
N SER A 87 3.28 -3.23 -0.73
CA SER A 87 4.69 -3.26 -1.15
C SER A 87 4.89 -3.16 -2.66
N LEU A 88 3.92 -3.57 -3.48
CA LEU A 88 3.98 -3.42 -4.94
C LEU A 88 3.62 -2.00 -5.40
N SER A 89 2.58 -1.42 -4.84
CA SER A 89 2.14 -0.04 -5.17
C SER A 89 3.20 0.99 -4.79
N SER A 90 3.92 0.73 -3.72
CA SER A 90 5.21 1.30 -3.37
C SER A 90 6.20 1.42 -4.55
N ILE A 91 6.53 0.31 -5.21
CA ILE A 91 7.51 0.26 -6.31
C ILE A 91 6.99 1.08 -7.49
N ILE A 92 5.68 1.02 -7.72
CA ILE A 92 5.01 1.81 -8.74
C ILE A 92 5.21 3.30 -8.45
N ILE A 93 4.95 3.82 -7.24
CA ILE A 93 5.20 5.25 -6.91
C ILE A 93 6.63 5.66 -7.26
N PHE A 94 7.63 4.84 -6.90
CA PHE A 94 9.03 5.23 -7.03
C PHE A 94 9.51 5.32 -8.47
N THR A 95 8.91 4.52 -9.37
CA THR A 95 9.23 4.56 -10.79
C THR A 95 8.63 5.76 -11.53
N ILE A 96 7.73 6.53 -10.91
CA ILE A 96 6.95 7.61 -11.54
C ILE A 96 7.45 9.00 -11.13
N SER A 97 8.39 9.06 -10.19
CA SER A 97 8.73 10.25 -9.40
C SER A 97 9.28 11.48 -10.16
N ASN A 98 9.28 11.47 -11.48
CA ASN A 98 9.71 12.60 -12.30
C ASN A 98 8.79 13.83 -12.20
N ASN A 99 7.53 13.69 -11.76
CA ASN A 99 6.60 14.81 -11.57
C ASN A 99 6.16 14.97 -10.11
N GLN A 100 6.52 16.10 -9.49
CA GLN A 100 6.17 16.41 -8.09
C GLN A 100 4.67 16.41 -7.81
N LYS A 101 3.83 16.87 -8.75
CA LYS A 101 2.36 16.90 -8.56
C LYS A 101 1.78 15.48 -8.52
N SER A 102 2.26 14.62 -9.41
CA SER A 102 1.86 13.21 -9.49
C SER A 102 2.21 12.47 -8.22
N LEU A 103 3.39 12.74 -7.68
CA LEU A 103 3.90 12.10 -6.47
C LEU A 103 3.07 12.44 -5.21
N ILE A 104 2.51 13.65 -5.10
CA ILE A 104 1.59 14.01 -4.01
C ILE A 104 0.30 13.18 -4.08
N ILE A 105 -0.28 13.04 -5.28
CA ILE A 105 -1.51 12.27 -5.47
C ILE A 105 -1.27 10.79 -5.17
N GLU A 106 -0.19 10.23 -5.71
CA GLU A 106 0.17 8.83 -5.51
C GLU A 106 0.49 8.50 -4.05
N SER A 107 1.25 9.37 -3.37
CA SER A 107 1.55 9.19 -1.95
C SER A 107 0.30 9.22 -1.09
N SER A 108 -0.69 10.04 -1.44
CA SER A 108 -2.00 10.08 -0.77
C SER A 108 -2.79 8.80 -1.00
N LEU A 109 -2.81 8.27 -2.23
CA LEU A 109 -3.46 7.00 -2.54
C LEU A 109 -2.81 5.84 -1.77
N VAL A 110 -1.48 5.80 -1.69
CA VAL A 110 -0.76 4.76 -0.95
C VAL A 110 -0.91 4.92 0.55
N PHE A 111 -0.98 6.14 1.08
CA PHE A 111 -1.36 6.35 2.47
C PHE A 111 -2.73 5.72 2.78
N ILE A 112 -3.75 5.99 1.96
CA ILE A 112 -5.09 5.40 2.16
C ILE A 112 -5.04 3.88 1.99
N LEU A 113 -4.28 3.37 1.02
CA LEU A 113 -4.07 1.93 0.87
C LEU A 113 -3.44 1.32 2.13
N GLY A 114 -2.49 2.02 2.77
CA GLY A 114 -1.86 1.61 4.02
C GLY A 114 -2.85 1.44 5.16
N ILE A 115 -3.81 2.37 5.27
CA ILE A 115 -4.90 2.29 6.24
C ILE A 115 -5.70 1.01 6.02
N ILE A 116 -6.13 0.78 4.78
CA ILE A 116 -6.95 -0.38 4.40
C ILE A 116 -6.18 -1.69 4.64
N THR A 117 -4.90 -1.74 4.22
CA THR A 117 -4.05 -2.91 4.35
C THR A 117 -3.83 -3.29 5.81
N ALA A 118 -3.55 -2.33 6.69
CA ALA A 118 -3.40 -2.58 8.12
C ALA A 118 -4.70 -3.08 8.76
N SER A 119 -5.84 -2.47 8.41
CA SER A 119 -7.16 -2.92 8.86
C SER A 119 -7.46 -4.37 8.42
N LEU A 120 -7.21 -4.70 7.15
CA LEU A 120 -7.40 -6.06 6.62
C LEU A 120 -6.43 -7.09 7.22
N PHE A 121 -5.21 -6.67 7.56
CA PHE A 121 -4.26 -7.50 8.28
C PHE A 121 -4.79 -7.87 9.66
N MET A 122 -5.31 -6.87 10.39
CA MET A 122 -5.85 -7.06 11.74
C MET A 122 -7.09 -7.96 11.77
N ILE A 123 -8.01 -7.81 10.81
CA ILE A 123 -9.17 -8.70 10.67
C ILE A 123 -8.73 -10.17 10.47
N ARG A 124 -7.69 -10.40 9.66
CA ARG A 124 -7.17 -11.76 9.42
C ARG A 124 -6.45 -12.32 10.64
N PHE A 125 -5.72 -11.49 11.35
CA PHE A 125 -5.02 -11.87 12.57
C PHE A 125 -5.99 -12.29 13.67
N GLU A 126 -7.07 -11.53 13.85
CA GLU A 126 -8.11 -11.81 14.84
C GLU A 126 -8.88 -13.11 14.54
N LYS A 127 -9.16 -13.38 13.26
CA LYS A 127 -9.85 -14.61 12.82
C LYS A 127 -9.03 -15.88 13.08
N ASN A 128 -7.71 -15.79 13.08
CA ASN A 128 -6.85 -16.98 13.17
C ASN A 128 -6.63 -17.48 14.61
N GLU A 129 -7.21 -16.86 15.65
CA GLU A 129 -7.25 -17.25 17.09
C GLU A 129 -5.92 -17.64 17.79
N VAL A 130 -4.85 -17.97 17.06
CA VAL A 130 -3.63 -18.62 17.56
C VAL A 130 -2.64 -17.63 18.15
N VAL A 131 -2.88 -16.32 18.02
CA VAL A 131 -1.98 -15.31 18.58
C VAL A 131 -2.79 -14.28 19.37
N GLN A 132 -3.25 -14.68 20.57
CA GLN A 132 -3.52 -13.74 21.66
C GLN A 132 -2.20 -13.16 22.20
N GLY A 133 -1.39 -12.59 21.30
CA GLY A 133 -0.17 -11.88 21.66
C GLY A 133 -0.49 -10.46 22.13
N PRO A 134 0.42 -9.82 22.87
CA PRO A 134 0.26 -8.41 23.20
C PRO A 134 0.12 -7.60 21.90
N LYS A 135 -0.80 -6.63 21.88
CA LYS A 135 -1.05 -5.74 20.72
C LYS A 135 0.24 -5.13 20.15
N LEU A 136 1.22 -4.89 21.02
CA LEU A 136 2.56 -4.44 20.68
C LEU A 136 3.31 -5.38 19.73
N ARG A 137 3.20 -6.70 19.92
CA ARG A 137 3.85 -7.70 19.04
C ARG A 137 3.24 -7.67 17.65
N ILE A 138 1.92 -7.50 17.55
CA ILE A 138 1.20 -7.40 16.28
C ILE A 138 1.63 -6.14 15.54
N PHE A 139 1.74 -5.01 16.25
CA PHE A 139 2.29 -3.78 15.71
C PHE A 139 3.70 -4.01 15.13
N PHE A 140 4.62 -4.58 15.90
CA PHE A 140 5.98 -4.85 15.41
C PHE A 140 6.00 -5.80 14.21
N GLN A 141 5.15 -6.83 14.15
CA GLN A 141 5.05 -7.70 12.97
C GLN A 141 4.55 -6.95 11.75
N LEU A 142 3.53 -6.10 11.90
CA LEU A 142 3.00 -5.27 10.83
C LEU A 142 4.07 -4.28 10.34
N THR A 143 4.68 -3.53 11.25
CA THR A 143 5.76 -2.58 10.96
C THR A 143 6.94 -3.28 10.28
N ALA A 144 7.41 -4.41 10.79
CA ALA A 144 8.54 -5.15 10.20
C ALA A 144 8.21 -5.68 8.79
N ARG A 145 6.96 -6.09 8.53
CA ARG A 145 6.55 -6.55 7.20
C ARG A 145 6.64 -5.43 6.16
N TYR A 146 6.31 -4.21 6.55
CA TYR A 146 6.26 -3.06 5.66
C TYR A 146 7.44 -2.08 5.84
N ILE A 147 8.39 -2.34 6.74
CA ILE A 147 9.61 -1.53 6.82
C ILE A 147 10.50 -1.77 5.59
N LEU A 148 10.41 -2.97 5.00
CA LEU A 148 11.04 -3.29 3.72
C LEU A 148 10.60 -2.31 2.62
N PHE A 149 9.36 -1.82 2.66
CA PHE A 149 8.91 -0.78 1.73
C PHE A 149 9.73 0.51 1.87
N VAL A 150 9.94 0.98 3.09
CA VAL A 150 10.74 2.19 3.36
C VAL A 150 12.19 1.99 2.91
N VAL A 151 12.77 0.82 3.23
CA VAL A 151 14.14 0.48 2.83
C VAL A 151 14.28 0.44 1.31
N ILE A 152 13.38 -0.25 0.60
CA ILE A 152 13.39 -0.33 -0.87
C ILE A 152 13.24 1.05 -1.49
N GLY A 153 12.34 1.90 -0.96
CA GLY A 153 12.17 3.27 -1.43
C GLY A 153 13.44 4.10 -1.28
N VAL A 154 14.09 4.06 -0.10
CA VAL A 154 15.35 4.77 0.12
C VAL A 154 16.45 4.27 -0.84
N LEU A 155 16.57 2.96 -1.04
CA LEU A 155 17.54 2.40 -1.99
C LEU A 155 17.26 2.85 -3.43
N PHE A 156 15.99 2.87 -3.84
CA PHE A 156 15.59 3.36 -5.16
C PHE A 156 15.99 4.81 -5.38
N PHE A 157 15.83 5.67 -4.38
CA PHE A 157 16.26 7.08 -4.48
C PHE A 157 17.79 7.24 -4.55
N VAL A 158 18.53 6.43 -3.79
CA VAL A 158 20.00 6.56 -3.74
C VAL A 158 20.65 6.05 -5.02
N PHE A 159 20.07 5.04 -5.67
CA PHE A 159 20.66 4.37 -6.83
C PHE A 159 19.98 4.60 -8.18
N GLY A 160 18.77 5.19 -8.21
CA GLY A 160 17.99 5.48 -9.42
C GLY A 160 18.08 6.93 -9.84
#